data_AF-A0A3F3I1F0-F1
#
_entry.id   AF-A0A3F3I1F0-F1
#
_cell.length_a   1.000
_cell.length_b   1.000
_cell.length_c   1.000
_cell.angle_alpha   90.00
_cell.angle_beta   90.00
_cell.angle_gamma   90.00
#
_symmetry.space_group_name_H-M   'P 1'
#
loop_
_entity.id
_entity.type
_entity.pdbx_description
1 polymer ?
#
loop_
_entity_poly.entity_id
_entity_poly.type
_entity_poly.pdbx_seq_one_letter_code
_entity_poly.pdbx_strand_id
1 'polypeptide(L)'
;MKTQFITLIFALFATISFAQSTSETPRQNIPTDSAVAYRLFSTQNMYTFIKLDTRNGQMWQVQWSTKGSQYRFETTLSDVPLVNKDEEKNDRFFLYPTTNIYNFILLDQVDGRTWQVQWGKEGERAVIRIY
;
A
#
# COMPACT_ATOMS: atom_id res chain seq x y z
N MET A 1 -41.64 30.07 -10.72
CA MET A 1 -40.24 30.37 -11.09
C MET A 1 -39.29 30.37 -9.88
N LYS A 2 -39.49 31.19 -8.83
CA LYS A 2 -38.57 31.24 -7.67
C LYS A 2 -38.48 29.94 -6.87
N THR A 3 -39.60 29.27 -6.58
CA THR A 3 -39.64 27.99 -5.86
C THR A 3 -39.01 26.84 -6.64
N GLN A 4 -39.25 26.77 -7.96
CA GLN A 4 -38.64 25.76 -8.85
C GLN A 4 -37.11 25.90 -8.91
N PHE A 5 -36.59 27.13 -8.88
CA PHE A 5 -35.15 27.39 -8.82
C PHE A 5 -34.52 26.92 -7.50
N ILE A 6 -35.20 27.13 -6.37
CA ILE A 6 -34.72 26.69 -5.05
C ILE A 6 -34.71 25.16 -4.95
N THR A 7 -35.75 24.48 -5.46
CA THR A 7 -35.80 23.02 -5.50
C THR A 7 -34.68 22.42 -6.36
N LEU A 8 -34.36 23.07 -7.49
CA LEU A 8 -33.28 22.63 -8.37
C LEU A 8 -31.90 22.75 -7.69
N ILE A 9 -31.66 23.85 -6.95
CA ILE A 9 -30.42 24.05 -6.19
C ILE A 9 -30.26 22.99 -5.09
N PHE A 10 -31.33 22.67 -4.36
CA PHE A 10 -31.30 21.62 -3.33
C PHE A 10 -31.06 20.22 -3.93
N ALA A 11 -31.65 19.93 -5.09
CA ALA A 11 -31.40 18.67 -5.79
C ALA A 11 -29.96 18.54 -6.29
N LEU A 12 -29.37 19.62 -6.83
CA LEU A 12 -27.94 19.63 -7.20
C LEU A 12 -27.04 19.44 -5.98
N PHE A 13 -27.31 20.12 -4.86
CA PHE A 13 -26.52 19.97 -3.63
C PHE A 13 -26.54 18.52 -3.10
N ALA A 14 -27.69 17.85 -3.12
CA ALA A 14 -27.79 16.45 -2.70
C ALA A 14 -26.91 15.52 -3.55
N THR A 15 -26.85 15.73 -4.87
CA THR A 15 -26.01 14.90 -5.76
C THR A 15 -24.51 15.08 -5.55
N ILE A 16 -24.06 16.27 -5.12
CA ILE A 16 -22.64 16.55 -4.84
C ILE A 16 -22.20 15.85 -3.54
N SER A 17 -23.05 15.79 -2.52
CA SER A 17 -22.74 15.11 -1.24
C SER A 17 -22.52 13.60 -1.40
N PHE A 18 -23.24 12.92 -2.30
CA PHE A 18 -23.08 11.48 -2.53
C PHE A 18 -21.87 11.12 -3.42
N ALA A 19 -21.27 12.08 -4.12
CA ALA A 19 -20.11 11.85 -4.98
C ALA A 19 -18.78 11.80 -4.19
N GLN A 20 -18.75 12.27 -2.93
CA GLN A 20 -17.58 12.14 -2.07
C GLN A 20 -17.50 10.72 -1.47
N SER A 21 -17.25 9.71 -2.29
CA SER A 21 -16.66 8.47 -1.77
C SER A 21 -15.17 8.72 -1.55
N THR A 22 -14.78 8.98 -0.30
CA THR A 22 -13.36 9.08 0.07
C THR A 22 -12.73 7.69 0.00
N SER A 23 -11.70 7.52 -0.81
CA SER A 23 -10.86 6.31 -0.80
C SER A 23 -10.17 6.19 0.56
N GLU A 24 -10.52 5.17 1.36
CA GLU A 24 -9.87 4.88 2.63
C GLU A 24 -8.61 4.01 2.41
N THR A 25 -7.57 4.24 3.20
CA THR A 25 -6.40 3.36 3.22
C THR A 25 -6.72 2.01 3.88
N PRO A 26 -6.20 0.87 3.41
CA PRO A 26 -6.38 -0.42 4.06
C PRO A 26 -5.89 -0.39 5.51
N ARG A 27 -6.74 -0.83 6.45
CA ARG A 27 -6.36 -0.96 7.86
C ARG A 27 -5.25 -2.00 8.00
N GLN A 28 -4.12 -1.57 8.55
CA GLN A 28 -2.98 -2.42 8.86
C GLN A 28 -3.10 -2.87 10.33
N ASN A 29 -3.64 -4.06 10.57
CA ASN A 29 -3.74 -4.63 11.93
C ASN A 29 -2.42 -5.30 12.31
N ILE A 30 -1.33 -4.53 12.40
CA ILE A 30 0.00 -5.10 12.61
C ILE A 30 0.54 -4.68 13.98
N PRO A 31 0.92 -5.63 14.85
CA PRO A 31 1.52 -5.31 16.14
C PRO A 31 2.79 -4.46 15.98
N THR A 32 2.88 -3.37 16.73
CA THR A 32 4.03 -2.46 16.72
C THR A 32 5.23 -3.00 17.51
N ASP A 33 4.99 -3.89 18.47
CA ASP A 33 6.01 -4.34 19.44
C ASP A 33 6.79 -5.58 18.98
N SER A 34 7.02 -5.74 17.68
CA SER A 34 7.60 -6.98 17.16
C SER A 34 8.77 -6.71 16.22
N ALA A 35 9.98 -7.01 16.70
CA ALA A 35 11.22 -7.06 15.92
C ALA A 35 11.21 -8.29 14.99
N VAL A 36 10.29 -8.31 14.03
CA VAL A 36 10.09 -9.41 13.06
C VAL A 36 10.89 -9.16 11.79
N ALA A 37 11.41 -10.22 11.17
CA ALA A 37 12.15 -10.13 9.90
C ALA A 37 11.24 -9.90 8.69
N TYR A 38 9.99 -10.38 8.74
CA TYR A 38 9.04 -10.24 7.64
C TYR A 38 7.68 -9.74 8.12
N ARG A 39 7.04 -8.91 7.31
CA ARG A 39 5.72 -8.33 7.58
C ARG A 39 4.86 -8.32 6.32
N LEU A 40 3.57 -8.62 6.47
CA LEU A 40 2.59 -8.51 5.40
C LEU A 40 1.78 -7.23 5.53
N PHE A 41 1.61 -6.52 4.42
CA PHE A 41 0.82 -5.30 4.32
C PHE A 41 -0.34 -5.52 3.35
N SER A 42 -1.56 -5.22 3.80
CA SER A 42 -2.76 -5.36 2.97
C SER A 42 -2.84 -4.23 1.95
N THR A 43 -3.23 -4.57 0.72
CA THR A 43 -3.57 -3.57 -0.31
C THR A 43 -5.09 -3.34 -0.33
N GLN A 44 -5.57 -2.37 -1.12
CA GLN A 44 -7.01 -2.21 -1.35
C GLN A 44 -7.60 -3.38 -2.17
N ASN A 45 -6.77 -4.11 -2.92
CA ASN A 45 -7.17 -5.38 -3.50
C ASN A 45 -7.09 -6.47 -2.43
N MET A 46 -8.25 -6.96 -1.98
CA MET A 46 -8.34 -7.95 -0.89
C MET A 46 -7.59 -9.26 -1.16
N TYR A 47 -7.25 -9.57 -2.41
CA TYR A 47 -6.47 -10.75 -2.78
C TYR A 47 -4.97 -10.54 -2.73
N THR A 48 -4.51 -9.28 -2.64
CA THR A 48 -3.10 -8.90 -2.80
C THR A 48 -2.54 -8.27 -1.53
N PHE A 49 -1.35 -8.73 -1.16
CA PHE A 49 -0.53 -8.20 -0.08
C PHE A 49 0.87 -7.89 -0.58
N ILE A 50 1.59 -7.05 0.16
CA ILE A 50 3.04 -6.89 0.01
C ILE A 50 3.71 -7.57 1.21
N LYS A 51 4.56 -8.56 0.96
CA LYS A 51 5.46 -9.14 1.96
C LYS A 51 6.77 -8.34 1.92
N LEU A 52 7.12 -7.72 3.03
CA LEU A 52 8.35 -6.94 3.20
C LEU A 52 9.34 -7.71 4.06
N ASP A 53 10.58 -7.82 3.63
CA ASP A 53 11.73 -8.07 4.52
C ASP A 53 12.05 -6.74 5.23
N THR A 54 11.70 -6.68 6.51
CA THR A 54 11.82 -5.45 7.30
C THR A 54 13.28 -5.09 7.58
N ARG A 55 14.23 -5.99 7.31
CA ARG A 55 15.64 -5.78 7.61
C ARG A 55 16.35 -4.97 6.53
N ASN A 56 15.97 -5.22 5.27
CA ASN A 56 16.68 -4.68 4.12
C ASN A 56 15.79 -4.05 3.04
N GLY A 57 14.46 -4.13 3.16
CA GLY A 57 13.54 -3.50 2.22
C GLY A 57 13.26 -4.32 0.95
N GLN A 58 13.79 -5.54 0.83
CA GLN A 58 13.36 -6.46 -0.22
C GLN A 58 11.89 -6.83 -0.02
N MET A 59 11.14 -7.01 -1.10
CA MET A 59 9.71 -7.25 -0.99
C MET A 59 9.11 -8.02 -2.17
N TRP A 60 7.98 -8.64 -1.90
CA TRP A 60 7.24 -9.50 -2.83
C TRP A 60 5.77 -9.14 -2.81
N GLN A 61 5.14 -9.22 -3.99
CA GLN A 61 3.70 -9.24 -4.09
C GLN A 61 3.20 -10.67 -3.81
N VAL A 62 2.27 -10.79 -2.86
CA VAL A 62 1.65 -12.06 -2.47
C VAL A 62 0.18 -12.02 -2.86
N GLN A 63 -0.27 -13.00 -3.64
CA GLN A 63 -1.67 -13.15 -4.03
C GLN A 63 -2.26 -14.46 -3.52
N TRP A 64 -3.45 -14.41 -2.92
CA TRP A 64 -4.21 -15.58 -2.49
C TRP A 64 -5.51 -15.75 -3.28
N SER A 65 -6.03 -16.98 -3.31
CA SER A 65 -7.25 -17.31 -4.04
C SER A 65 -7.84 -18.65 -3.58
N THR A 66 -9.17 -18.74 -3.60
CA THR A 66 -9.94 -19.99 -3.42
C THR A 66 -10.19 -20.73 -4.74
N LYS A 67 -9.91 -20.10 -5.89
CA LYS A 67 -10.26 -20.63 -7.23
C LYS A 67 -9.26 -21.63 -7.83
N GLY A 68 -8.10 -21.84 -7.19
CA GLY A 68 -7.07 -22.77 -7.66
C GLY A 68 -5.64 -22.33 -7.35
N SER A 69 -4.69 -23.24 -7.47
CA SER A 69 -3.26 -22.98 -7.19
C SER A 69 -2.64 -22.02 -8.19
N GLN A 70 -3.10 -21.99 -9.43
CA GLN A 70 -2.62 -21.07 -10.47
C GLN A 70 -2.88 -19.58 -10.16
N TYR A 71 -3.79 -19.28 -9.24
CA TYR A 71 -4.11 -17.92 -8.79
C TYR A 71 -3.50 -17.57 -7.42
N ARG A 72 -2.69 -18.48 -6.86
CA ARG A 72 -1.93 -18.27 -5.62
C ARG A 72 -0.45 -18.22 -5.96
N PHE A 73 0.15 -17.06 -5.78
CA PHE A 73 1.55 -16.88 -6.13
C PHE A 73 2.20 -15.81 -5.27
N GLU A 74 3.52 -15.89 -5.22
CA GLU A 74 4.40 -14.85 -4.72
C GLU A 74 5.35 -14.47 -5.85
N THR A 75 5.55 -13.19 -6.06
CA THR A 75 6.42 -12.67 -7.13
C THR A 75 7.20 -11.48 -6.62
N THR A 76 8.47 -11.39 -7.01
CA THR A 76 9.37 -10.32 -6.60
C THR A 76 8.82 -8.97 -7.02
N LEU A 77 8.75 -8.04 -6.06
CA LEU A 77 8.47 -6.63 -6.33
C LEU A 77 9.78 -5.84 -6.32
N SER A 78 10.65 -6.09 -5.34
CA SER A 78 12.02 -5.60 -5.33
C SER A 78 12.94 -6.62 -4.68
N ASP A 79 13.97 -7.05 -5.41
CA ASP A 79 15.07 -7.87 -4.91
C ASP A 79 16.32 -7.05 -4.54
N VAL A 80 16.27 -5.73 -4.72
CA VAL A 80 17.38 -4.84 -4.37
C VAL A 80 17.31 -4.50 -2.87
N PRO A 81 18.29 -4.90 -2.05
CA PRO A 81 18.38 -4.44 -0.67
C PRO A 81 18.71 -2.95 -0.63
N LEU A 82 18.09 -2.22 0.30
CA LEU A 82 18.22 -0.77 0.44
C LEU A 82 19.36 -0.36 1.40
N VAL A 83 20.00 -1.34 2.03
CA VAL A 83 21.05 -1.21 3.04
C VAL A 83 22.06 -2.34 2.91
N ASN A 84 23.25 -2.16 3.47
CA ASN A 84 24.24 -3.23 3.52
C ASN A 84 23.87 -4.28 4.57
N LYS A 85 24.47 -5.47 4.45
CA LYS A 85 24.17 -6.63 5.30
C LYS A 85 24.47 -6.40 6.79
N ASP A 86 25.48 -5.60 7.09
CA ASP A 86 25.86 -5.21 8.44
C ASP A 86 24.91 -4.16 9.06
N GLU A 87 24.11 -3.50 8.24
CA GLU A 87 23.10 -2.52 8.67
C GLU A 87 21.67 -3.10 8.76
N GLU A 88 21.51 -4.38 8.42
CA GLU A 88 20.24 -5.09 8.51
C GLU A 88 19.77 -5.18 9.97
N LYS A 89 18.53 -4.78 10.22
CA LYS A 89 17.91 -4.86 11.55
C LYS A 89 16.43 -5.16 11.42
N ASN A 90 15.93 -6.11 12.20
CA ASN A 90 14.50 -6.40 12.21
C ASN A 90 13.69 -5.14 12.48
N ASP A 91 12.59 -5.00 11.75
CA ASP A 91 11.68 -3.86 11.82
C ASP A 91 12.30 -2.50 11.43
N ARG A 92 13.42 -2.49 10.67
CA ARG A 92 13.99 -1.25 10.13
C ARG A 92 13.06 -0.61 9.10
N PHE A 93 12.50 -1.39 8.19
CA PHE A 93 11.65 -0.90 7.10
C PHE A 93 10.17 -1.15 7.38
N PHE A 94 9.33 -0.15 7.07
CA PHE A 94 7.88 -0.23 7.25
C PHE A 94 7.12 0.41 6.07
N LEU A 95 6.04 -0.22 5.61
CA LEU A 95 5.19 0.29 4.53
C LEU A 95 3.96 1.02 5.08
N TYR A 96 3.74 2.24 4.60
CA TYR A 96 2.56 3.04 4.88
C TYR A 96 1.65 3.05 3.63
N PRO A 97 0.38 2.60 3.75
CA PRO A 97 -0.53 2.61 2.61
C PRO A 97 -0.89 4.03 2.19
N THR A 98 -1.10 4.22 0.89
CA THR A 98 -1.70 5.44 0.36
C THR A 98 -3.16 5.20 -0.04
N THR A 99 -3.86 6.27 -0.38
CA THR A 99 -5.21 6.18 -0.95
C THR A 99 -5.21 5.64 -2.38
N ASN A 100 -4.05 5.65 -3.05
CA ASN A 100 -3.87 5.00 -4.35
C ASN A 100 -3.61 3.50 -4.16
N ILE A 101 -4.41 2.67 -4.84
CA ILE A 101 -4.40 1.21 -4.62
C ILE A 101 -3.06 0.56 -4.90
N TYR A 102 -2.25 1.13 -5.79
CA TYR A 102 -0.98 0.59 -6.25
C TYR A 102 0.22 1.09 -5.46
N ASN A 103 0.06 2.11 -4.61
CA ASN A 103 1.19 2.84 -4.03
C ASN A 103 1.24 2.77 -2.51
N PHE A 104 2.46 2.63 -1.99
CA PHE A 104 2.83 2.73 -0.59
C PHE A 104 4.01 3.68 -0.44
N ILE A 105 4.20 4.21 0.76
CA ILE A 105 5.43 4.88 1.18
C ILE A 105 6.21 3.91 2.06
N LEU A 106 7.42 3.54 1.66
CA LEU A 106 8.36 2.82 2.50
C LEU A 106 9.14 3.82 3.35
N LEU A 107 9.22 3.57 4.65
CA LEU A 107 10.05 4.33 5.60
C LEU A 107 11.17 3.45 6.13
N ASP A 108 12.40 3.95 6.06
CA ASP A 108 13.50 3.48 6.89
C ASP A 108 13.35 4.14 8.28
N GLN A 109 12.92 3.36 9.25
CA GLN A 109 12.66 3.82 10.62
C GLN A 109 13.95 4.15 11.39
N VAL A 110 15.13 3.84 10.84
CA VAL A 110 16.42 4.13 11.48
C VAL A 110 16.94 5.50 11.07
N ASP A 111 16.90 5.84 9.77
CA ASP A 111 17.50 7.08 9.25
C ASP A 111 16.51 8.02 8.53
N GLY A 112 15.22 7.69 8.50
CA GLY A 112 14.14 8.55 8.02
C GLY A 112 14.00 8.63 6.51
N ARG A 113 14.79 7.86 5.77
CA ARG A 113 14.74 7.83 4.31
C ARG A 113 13.43 7.20 3.82
N THR A 114 12.89 7.68 2.70
CA THR A 114 11.61 7.20 2.17
C THR A 114 11.65 6.85 0.69
N TRP A 115 10.78 5.92 0.29
CA TRP A 115 10.63 5.50 -1.09
C TRP A 115 9.15 5.39 -1.46
N GLN A 116 8.82 5.74 -2.70
CA GLN A 116 7.57 5.32 -3.32
C GLN A 116 7.69 3.85 -3.71
N VAL A 117 6.72 3.04 -3.30
CA VAL A 117 6.62 1.63 -3.67
C VAL A 117 5.36 1.44 -4.50
N GLN A 118 5.52 0.95 -5.73
CA GLN A 118 4.43 0.61 -6.64
C GLN A 118 4.37 -0.91 -6.85
N TRP A 119 3.22 -1.52 -6.58
CA TRP A 119 2.94 -2.92 -6.91
C TRP A 119 2.03 -3.03 -8.14
N GLY A 120 2.05 -4.19 -8.81
CA GLY A 120 1.28 -4.39 -10.03
C GLY A 120 1.82 -5.51 -10.90
N LYS A 121 1.67 -5.38 -12.21
CA LYS A 121 2.31 -6.30 -13.16
C LYS A 121 3.82 -6.09 -13.14
N GLU A 122 4.59 -7.10 -13.56
CA GLU A 122 6.05 -7.11 -13.48
C GLU A 122 6.71 -5.82 -14.05
N GLY A 123 6.24 -5.31 -15.19
CA GLY A 123 6.77 -4.08 -15.80
C GLY A 123 6.26 -2.76 -15.18
N GLU A 124 5.37 -2.82 -14.19
CA GLU A 124 4.78 -1.65 -13.52
C GLU A 124 5.29 -1.50 -12.07
N ARG A 125 6.12 -2.43 -11.59
CA ARG A 125 6.62 -2.42 -10.21
C ARG A 125 7.80 -1.47 -10.07
N ALA A 126 7.84 -0.75 -8.96
CA ALA A 126 8.93 0.17 -8.71
C ALA A 126 9.16 0.42 -7.20
N VAL A 127 10.41 0.65 -6.84
CA VAL A 127 10.81 1.21 -5.54
C VAL A 127 11.72 2.40 -5.82
N ILE A 128 11.17 3.61 -5.69
CA ILE A 128 11.80 4.84 -6.15
C ILE A 128 12.10 5.73 -4.96
N ARG A 129 13.33 6.20 -4.86
CA ARG A 129 13.77 7.05 -3.76
C ARG A 129 13.08 8.43 -3.82
N ILE A 130 12.62 8.93 -2.67
CA ILE A 130 12.09 10.28 -2.50
C ILE A 130 13.21 11.16 -1.91
N TYR A 131 13.36 12.39 -2.43
CA TYR A 131 14.37 13.40 -2.05
C TYR A 131 13.71 14.71 -1.65
#